data_AF-A0A7V9D0T2-F1
#
_entry.id   AF-A0A7V9D0T2-F1
#
_cell.length_a   1.000
_cell.length_b   1.000
_cell.length_c   1.000
_cell.angle_alpha   90.00
_cell.angle_beta   90.00
_cell.angle_gamma   90.00
#
_symmetry.space_group_name_H-M   'P 1'
#
loop_
_entity.id
_entity.type
_entity.pdbx_description
1 polymer ?
#
loop_
_entity_poly.entity_id
_entity_poly.type
_entity_poly.pdbx_seq_one_letter_code
_entity_poly.pdbx_strand_id
1 'polypeptide(L)'
;AIQGGSLELAREVPQAGLILVAAPTRTSIRLLTEAGALARPGTILTDACSSKQEVVAAMDALSPGVAAVGGHPMAGRELAGIDAADAHLFEGATWVLTQTSRSDDESEAVCETLATL
;
A
#
# COMPACT_ATOMS: atom_id res chain seq x y z
N ALA A 1 -1.28 12.42 12.23
CA ALA A 1 -1.42 13.76 11.62
C ALA A 1 -0.67 13.79 10.29
N ILE A 2 -1.21 14.44 9.26
CA ILE A 2 -0.55 14.56 7.95
C ILE A 2 0.58 15.61 8.04
N GLN A 3 1.78 15.24 7.62
CA GLN A 3 2.98 16.08 7.72
C GLN A 3 3.27 16.90 6.44
N GLY A 4 2.65 16.55 5.30
CA GLY A 4 2.82 17.24 4.03
C GLY A 4 2.17 16.51 2.86
N GLY A 5 2.39 17.02 1.64
CA GLY A 5 1.93 16.40 0.39
C GLY A 5 2.80 16.86 -0.79
N SER A 6 2.95 15.99 -1.80
CA SER A 6 3.79 16.24 -2.98
C SER A 6 3.19 15.53 -4.19
N LEU A 7 3.52 16.03 -5.39
CA LEU A 7 3.20 15.39 -6.66
C LEU A 7 4.42 14.70 -7.29
N GLU A 8 5.59 14.77 -6.63
CA GLU A 8 6.86 14.27 -7.15
C GLU A 8 7.27 12.95 -6.47
N LEU A 9 6.78 11.81 -6.99
CA LEU A 9 7.11 10.47 -6.47
C LEU A 9 8.62 10.26 -6.32
N ALA A 10 9.42 10.69 -7.31
CA ALA A 10 10.86 10.53 -7.31
C ALA A 10 11.58 11.21 -6.13
N ARG A 11 10.95 12.23 -5.53
CA ARG A 11 11.49 12.94 -4.36
C ARG A 11 11.09 12.27 -3.05
N GLU A 12 9.85 11.82 -2.95
CA GLU A 12 9.29 11.32 -1.69
C GLU A 12 9.52 9.82 -1.47
N VAL A 13 9.39 9.00 -2.51
CA VAL A 13 9.48 7.53 -2.41
C VAL A 13 10.80 7.04 -1.81
N PRO A 14 11.99 7.57 -2.19
CA PRO A 14 13.25 7.12 -1.60
C PRO A 14 13.39 7.39 -0.09
N GLN A 15 12.55 8.27 0.48
CA GLN A 15 12.57 8.62 1.90
C GLN A 15 11.66 7.71 2.73
N ALA A 16 10.69 7.03 2.10
CA ALA A 16 9.68 6.23 2.77
C ALA A 16 10.20 4.83 3.19
N GLY A 17 9.87 4.43 4.42
CA GLY A 17 10.03 3.04 4.88
C GLY A 17 8.81 2.16 4.55
N LEU A 18 7.61 2.76 4.51
CA LEU A 18 6.35 2.12 4.16
C LEU A 18 5.62 2.98 3.14
N ILE A 19 5.06 2.36 2.11
CA ILE A 19 4.26 3.00 1.07
C ILE A 19 2.91 2.28 0.98
N LEU A 20 1.82 3.00 1.29
CA LEU A 20 0.44 2.55 1.10
C LEU A 20 -0.14 3.21 -0.16
N VAL A 21 -0.51 2.41 -1.15
CA VAL A 21 -1.17 2.89 -2.37
C VAL A 21 -2.69 2.76 -2.26
N ALA A 22 -3.39 3.90 -2.13
CA ALA A 22 -4.83 3.97 -1.93
C ALA A 22 -5.56 4.66 -3.10
N ALA A 23 -5.20 4.32 -4.34
CA ALA A 23 -5.85 4.82 -5.55
C ALA A 23 -6.83 3.78 -6.14
N PRO A 24 -7.63 4.12 -7.18
CA PRO A 24 -8.38 3.12 -7.93
C PRO A 24 -7.45 2.04 -8.52
N THR A 25 -7.88 0.78 -8.53
CA THR A 25 -7.05 -0.42 -8.84
C THR A 25 -6.08 -0.25 -10.00
N ARG A 26 -6.54 0.21 -11.17
CA ARG A 26 -5.68 0.39 -12.36
C ARG A 26 -4.58 1.43 -12.13
N THR A 27 -4.91 2.52 -11.46
CA THR A 27 -3.95 3.56 -11.09
C THR A 27 -2.99 3.02 -10.03
N SER A 28 -3.48 2.26 -9.05
CA SER A 28 -2.64 1.66 -8.02
C SER A 28 -1.60 0.70 -8.60
N ILE A 29 -1.98 -0.15 -9.55
CA ILE A 29 -1.03 -1.05 -10.24
C ILE A 29 0.11 -0.25 -10.88
N ARG A 30 -0.21 0.83 -11.60
CA ARG A 30 0.81 1.70 -12.19
C ARG A 30 1.70 2.34 -11.13
N LEU A 31 1.10 2.87 -10.06
CA LEU A 31 1.81 3.54 -8.97
C LEU A 31 2.70 2.57 -8.18
N LEU A 32 2.28 1.32 -7.99
CA LEU A 32 3.09 0.28 -7.34
C LEU A 32 4.37 0.02 -8.14
N THR A 33 4.25 -0.10 -9.47
CA THR A 33 5.41 -0.26 -10.36
C THR A 33 6.34 0.96 -10.32
N GLU A 34 5.79 2.17 -10.42
CA GLU A 34 6.57 3.42 -10.38
C GLU A 34 7.27 3.60 -9.02
N ALA A 35 6.53 3.40 -7.92
CA ALA A 35 7.07 3.50 -6.57
C ALA A 35 8.14 2.42 -6.32
N GLY A 36 7.91 1.17 -6.73
CA GLY A 36 8.88 0.10 -6.56
C GLY A 36 10.18 0.31 -7.35
N ALA A 37 10.14 1.04 -8.47
CA ALA A 37 11.35 1.43 -9.22
C ALA A 37 12.16 2.55 -8.53
N LEU A 38 11.51 3.35 -7.69
CA LEU A 38 12.11 4.47 -6.97
C LEU A 38 12.44 4.14 -5.50
N ALA A 39 11.84 3.06 -4.98
CA ALA A 39 11.97 2.64 -3.60
C ALA A 39 13.42 2.26 -3.29
N ARG A 40 13.87 2.59 -2.08
CA ARG A 40 15.16 2.12 -1.58
C ARG A 40 15.03 0.68 -1.10
N PRO A 41 16.14 -0.07 -1.02
CA PRO A 41 16.13 -1.39 -0.39
C PRO A 41 15.56 -1.34 1.04
N GLY A 42 14.72 -2.32 1.37
CA GLY A 42 14.04 -2.41 2.67
C GLY A 42 12.75 -1.57 2.77
N THR A 43 12.32 -0.88 1.71
CA THR A 43 10.99 -0.26 1.68
C THR A 43 9.91 -1.34 1.53
N ILE A 44 8.83 -1.20 2.29
CA ILE A 44 7.64 -2.07 2.24
C ILE A 44 6.55 -1.38 1.41
N LEU A 45 6.02 -2.07 0.39
CA LEU A 45 4.88 -1.62 -0.40
C LEU A 45 3.62 -2.39 -0.02
N THR A 46 2.52 -1.67 0.16
CA THR A 46 1.19 -2.25 0.30
C THR A 46 0.13 -1.38 -0.38
N ASP A 47 -1.10 -1.84 -0.42
CA ASP A 47 -2.22 -1.18 -1.09
C ASP A 47 -3.54 -1.38 -0.36
N ALA A 48 -4.60 -0.74 -0.87
CA ALA A 48 -5.97 -0.88 -0.37
C ALA A 48 -6.96 -1.37 -1.44
N CYS A 49 -6.49 -1.97 -2.54
CA CYS A 49 -7.36 -2.32 -3.67
C CYS A 49 -8.20 -3.57 -3.38
N SER A 50 -9.41 -3.62 -3.93
CA SER A 50 -10.31 -4.79 -3.82
C SER A 50 -9.93 -5.97 -4.72
N SER A 51 -9.19 -5.73 -5.80
CA SER A 51 -8.69 -6.80 -6.69
C SER A 51 -7.29 -7.20 -6.26
N LYS A 52 -7.10 -8.43 -5.78
CA LYS A 52 -5.78 -8.90 -5.35
C LYS A 52 -4.96 -9.58 -6.43
N GLN A 53 -5.57 -10.28 -7.38
CA GLN A 53 -4.81 -11.03 -8.38
C GLN A 53 -3.90 -10.13 -9.22
N GLU A 54 -4.45 -9.03 -9.75
CA GLU A 54 -3.67 -8.09 -10.58
C GLU A 54 -2.64 -7.30 -9.76
N VAL A 55 -2.99 -6.94 -8.52
CA VAL A 55 -2.09 -6.21 -7.62
C VAL A 55 -0.90 -7.07 -7.20
N VAL A 56 -1.15 -8.32 -6.78
CA VAL A 56 -0.10 -9.26 -6.40
C VAL A 56 0.82 -9.53 -7.59
N ALA A 57 0.27 -9.72 -8.79
CA ALA A 57 1.08 -9.89 -9.99
C ALA A 57 1.99 -8.68 -10.27
N ALA A 58 1.51 -7.45 -10.03
CA ALA A 58 2.32 -6.25 -10.16
C ALA A 58 3.42 -6.16 -9.09
N MET A 59 3.10 -6.53 -7.84
CA MET A 59 4.05 -6.57 -6.72
C MET A 59 5.13 -7.63 -6.92
N ASP A 60 4.79 -8.80 -7.45
CA ASP A 60 5.74 -9.88 -7.73
C ASP A 60 6.80 -9.46 -8.76
N ALA A 61 6.40 -8.61 -9.72
CA ALA A 61 7.26 -8.09 -10.78
C ALA A 61 8.21 -6.95 -10.33
N LEU A 62 8.16 -6.53 -9.06
CA LEU A 62 9.02 -5.47 -8.55
C LEU A 62 10.51 -5.83 -8.56
N SER A 63 11.36 -4.81 -8.50
CA SER A 63 12.81 -5.00 -8.42
C SER A 63 13.23 -5.71 -7.12
N PRO A 64 14.31 -6.50 -7.11
CA PRO A 64 14.84 -7.10 -5.89
C PRO A 64 15.13 -6.06 -4.81
N GLY A 65 14.93 -6.42 -3.54
CA GLY A 65 15.19 -5.55 -2.38
C GLY A 65 14.01 -4.69 -1.94
N VAL A 66 12.88 -4.76 -2.65
CA VAL A 66 11.61 -4.15 -2.25
C VAL A 66 10.68 -5.25 -1.73
N ALA A 67 10.20 -5.10 -0.50
CA ALA A 67 9.23 -6.01 0.09
C ALA A 67 7.81 -5.55 -0.28
N ALA A 68 6.88 -6.49 -0.44
CA ALA A 68 5.50 -6.15 -0.77
C ALA A 68 4.48 -7.12 -0.19
N VAL A 69 3.37 -6.58 0.31
CA VAL A 69 2.22 -7.33 0.82
C VAL A 69 0.95 -6.68 0.28
N GLY A 70 0.11 -7.44 -0.40
CA GLY A 70 -1.16 -6.92 -0.89
C GLY A 70 -2.14 -6.69 0.25
N GLY A 71 -2.79 -5.52 0.29
CA GLY A 71 -3.82 -5.21 1.28
C GLY A 71 -5.20 -4.99 0.65
N HIS A 72 -6.25 -5.31 1.40
CA HIS A 72 -7.62 -4.92 1.11
C HIS A 72 -8.41 -4.71 2.41
N PRO A 73 -8.53 -3.47 2.90
CA PRO A 73 -9.46 -3.18 3.98
C PRO A 73 -10.88 -3.32 3.44
N MET A 74 -11.69 -4.18 4.04
CA MET A 74 -13.13 -4.27 3.77
C MET A 74 -13.88 -3.19 4.55
N ALA A 75 -13.42 -1.96 4.36
CA ALA A 75 -13.98 -0.74 4.90
C ALA A 75 -14.32 0.20 3.73
N GLY A 76 -15.50 0.80 3.76
CA GLY A 76 -15.94 1.68 2.69
C GLY A 76 -17.18 2.45 3.11
N ARG A 77 -17.23 3.69 2.65
CA ARG A 77 -18.41 4.55 2.77
C ARG A 77 -18.89 4.90 1.36
N GLU A 78 -20.15 5.27 1.25
CA GLU A 78 -20.75 5.77 0.01
C GLU A 78 -20.18 7.13 -0.45
N LEU A 79 -19.51 7.83 0.47
CA LEU A 79 -18.87 9.13 0.23
C LEU A 79 -17.41 8.95 -0.20
N ALA A 80 -16.97 9.77 -1.15
CA ALA A 80 -15.63 9.76 -1.71
C ALA A 80 -14.93 11.11 -1.52
N GLY A 81 -13.60 11.11 -1.62
CA GLY A 81 -12.76 12.30 -1.50
C GLY A 81 -12.19 12.51 -0.09
N ILE A 82 -11.23 13.43 0.01
CA ILE A 82 -10.49 13.69 1.26
C ILE A 82 -11.40 14.23 2.37
N ASP A 83 -12.46 14.97 2.02
CA ASP A 83 -13.43 15.51 2.99
C ASP A 83 -14.25 14.40 3.69
N ALA A 84 -14.30 13.20 3.11
CA ALA A 84 -14.94 12.02 3.68
C ALA A 84 -13.96 11.11 4.44
N ALA A 85 -12.68 11.49 4.56
CA ALA A 85 -11.69 10.72 5.30
C ALA A 85 -12.01 10.72 6.79
N ASP A 86 -11.97 9.52 7.39
CA ASP A 86 -12.32 9.29 8.78
C ASP A 86 -11.22 8.43 9.42
N ALA A 87 -10.69 8.88 10.56
CA ALA A 87 -9.65 8.16 11.28
C ALA A 87 -10.16 6.81 11.82
N HIS A 88 -11.46 6.69 12.05
CA HIS A 88 -12.11 5.48 12.56
C HIS A 88 -12.62 4.55 11.45
N LEU A 89 -12.33 4.85 10.17
CA LEU A 89 -12.88 4.12 9.02
C LEU A 89 -12.58 2.61 9.07
N PHE A 90 -11.41 2.24 9.61
CA PHE A 90 -10.92 0.87 9.64
C PHE A 90 -11.20 0.15 10.97
N GLU A 91 -11.76 0.83 11.99
CA GLU A 91 -12.02 0.22 13.29
C GLU A 91 -13.00 -0.95 13.18
N GLY A 92 -12.56 -2.13 13.60
CA GLY A 92 -13.35 -3.37 13.53
C GLY A 92 -13.59 -3.89 12.11
N ALA A 93 -13.00 -3.27 11.09
CA ALA A 93 -13.07 -3.75 9.72
C ALA A 93 -12.11 -4.91 9.52
N THR A 94 -12.52 -5.90 8.74
CA THR A 94 -11.60 -6.96 8.31
C THR A 94 -10.66 -6.43 7.24
N TRP A 95 -9.37 -6.61 7.44
CA TRP A 95 -8.35 -6.33 6.43
C TRP A 95 -7.79 -7.63 5.87
N VAL A 96 -7.94 -7.86 4.57
CA VAL A 96 -7.34 -9.01 3.90
C VAL A 96 -5.91 -8.67 3.52
N LEU A 97 -4.96 -9.43 4.06
CA LEU A 97 -3.55 -9.38 3.65
C LEU A 97 -3.26 -10.55 2.72
N THR A 98 -2.56 -10.30 1.63
CA THR A 98 -2.19 -11.30 0.62
C THR A 98 -0.69 -11.30 0.45
N GLN A 99 -0.06 -12.39 0.88
CA GLN A 99 1.36 -12.63 0.65
C GLN A 99 1.68 -12.59 -0.84
N THR A 100 2.86 -12.08 -1.15
CA THR A 100 3.46 -12.04 -2.48
C THR A 100 4.77 -12.83 -2.45
N SER A 101 5.39 -13.06 -3.61
CA SER A 101 6.75 -13.59 -3.70
C SER A 101 7.81 -12.66 -3.10
N ARG A 102 7.42 -11.44 -2.72
CA ARG A 102 8.25 -10.41 -2.09
C ARG A 102 7.92 -10.20 -0.62
N SER A 103 7.01 -10.99 -0.05
CA SER A 103 6.72 -10.93 1.38
C SER A 103 7.83 -11.61 2.18
N ASP A 104 8.14 -11.03 3.33
CA ASP A 104 9.04 -11.53 4.35
C ASP A 104 8.44 -11.26 5.73
N ASP A 105 9.01 -11.85 6.79
CA ASP A 105 8.47 -11.77 8.15
C ASP A 105 8.30 -10.32 8.64
N GLU A 106 9.20 -9.41 8.24
CA GLU A 106 9.15 -7.99 8.64
C GLU A 106 7.99 -7.26 7.94
N SER A 107 7.87 -7.42 6.63
CA SER A 107 6.81 -6.78 5.85
C SER A 107 5.42 -7.29 6.23
N GLU A 108 5.29 -8.57 6.56
CA GLU A 108 4.05 -9.16 7.07
C GLU A 108 3.68 -8.56 8.42
N ALA A 109 4.61 -8.55 9.40
CA ALA A 109 4.37 -7.98 10.72
C ALA A 109 4.00 -6.49 10.69
N VAL A 110 4.64 -5.71 9.80
CA VAL A 110 4.30 -4.30 9.60
C VAL A 110 2.91 -4.14 9.02
N CYS A 111 2.52 -4.96 8.03
CA CYS A 111 1.20 -4.88 7.42
C CYS A 111 0.10 -5.39 8.36
N GLU A 112 0.37 -6.39 9.19
CA GLU A 112 -0.54 -6.81 10.27
C GLU A 112 -0.74 -5.69 11.29
N THR A 113 0.34 -5.01 11.69
CA THR A 113 0.23 -3.85 12.59
C THR A 113 -0.64 -2.77 11.95
N LEU A 114 -0.38 -2.41 10.69
CA LEU A 114 -1.19 -1.44 9.93
C LEU A 114 -2.67 -1.85 9.88
N ALA A 115 -2.96 -3.13 9.71
CA ALA A 115 -4.31 -3.67 9.64
C ALA A 115 -5.09 -3.62 10.98
N THR A 116 -4.42 -3.26 12.08
CA THR A 116 -5.00 -3.18 13.42
C THR A 116 -4.99 -1.78 14.03
N LEU A 117 -4.47 -0.79 13.29
CA LEU A 117 -4.51 0.63 13.66
C LEU A 117 -5.93 1.19 13.54
#